data_AF-A0A522FHG4-F1
#
_entry.id   AF-A0A522FHG4-F1
#
_cell.length_a   1.000
_cell.length_b   1.000
_cell.length_c   1.000
_cell.angle_alpha   90.00
_cell.angle_beta   90.00
_cell.angle_gamma   90.00
#
_symmetry.space_group_name_H-M   'P 1'
#
loop_
_entity.id
_entity.type
_entity.pdbx_description
1 polymer ?
#
loop_
_entity_poly.entity_id
_entity_poly.type
_entity_poly.pdbx_seq_one_letter_code
_entity_poly.pdbx_strand_id
1 'polypeptide(L)'
;MKKTALAIVTALTISSFWSCTSKQEKMENRMKAFISTYEIKAIPLYKASALASWSANISGTNEDFSKSEKASFEYAKIYTDSKGFAELKEIKESKAMQDPILVRQMDLLYNGYLGGQVDTTLIAEQIKMETELSKKYANFRVTLNGKQISDNVVEEILRSSTNSAELQTVWTGAKEIGPVVADDIIKLVRQRNKIAQKIGFSNFHEMSLKLSGQDPAEVTKIFDELDSLTKNNFAQLKGEIDVYFAKRFKIAVSDLRPWHYQNRYFQ
;
A
#
# COMPACT_ATOMS: atom_id res chain seq x y z
N MET A 1 37.29 90.47 -10.82
CA MET A 1 36.78 89.22 -11.44
C MET A 1 36.89 88.09 -10.40
N LYS A 2 35.79 87.35 -10.17
CA LYS A 2 35.53 86.33 -9.11
C LYS A 2 36.45 85.08 -9.29
N LYS A 3 37.11 84.46 -8.28
CA LYS A 3 36.70 83.44 -7.26
C LYS A 3 35.75 82.35 -7.85
N THR A 4 35.99 81.02 -7.86
CA THR A 4 36.20 79.95 -6.81
C THR A 4 36.44 78.59 -7.55
N ALA A 5 37.33 77.67 -7.18
CA ALA A 5 37.35 76.64 -6.10
C ALA A 5 36.35 75.45 -6.20
N LEU A 6 36.89 74.24 -6.45
CA LEU A 6 36.66 72.89 -5.86
C LEU A 6 35.25 72.25 -5.77
N ALA A 7 35.09 71.00 -6.26
CA ALA A 7 34.76 69.80 -5.45
C ALA A 7 34.31 68.58 -6.29
N ILE A 8 34.91 67.43 -5.98
CA ILE A 8 34.58 66.06 -6.41
C ILE A 8 33.32 65.60 -5.66
N VAL A 9 32.37 64.97 -6.34
CA VAL A 9 31.33 64.13 -5.71
C VAL A 9 31.18 62.83 -6.48
N THR A 10 31.75 61.78 -5.90
CA THR A 10 31.48 60.37 -6.16
C THR A 10 30.08 60.03 -5.64
N ALA A 11 29.14 59.71 -6.54
CA ALA A 11 27.83 59.20 -6.15
C ALA A 11 27.87 57.66 -6.13
N LEU A 12 28.07 57.10 -4.93
CA LEU A 12 27.78 55.70 -4.62
C LEU A 12 26.25 55.52 -4.65
N THR A 13 25.71 54.94 -5.72
CA THR A 13 24.35 54.38 -5.70
C THR A 13 24.41 53.01 -5.01
N ILE A 14 24.15 53.01 -3.70
CA ILE A 14 23.87 51.80 -2.93
C ILE A 14 22.51 51.28 -3.42
N SER A 15 22.54 50.35 -4.36
CA SER A 15 21.39 49.56 -4.76
C SER A 15 21.06 48.57 -3.65
N SER A 16 20.18 49.00 -2.74
CA SER A 16 19.49 48.15 -1.77
C SER A 16 18.52 47.20 -2.51
N PHE A 17 19.04 46.15 -3.14
CA PHE A 17 18.25 44.97 -3.46
C PHE A 17 18.02 44.19 -2.17
N TRP A 18 17.02 44.65 -1.41
CA TRP A 18 16.41 43.89 -0.34
C TRP A 18 15.96 42.54 -0.89
N SER A 19 16.59 41.49 -0.37
CA SER A 19 16.17 40.10 -0.47
C SER A 19 14.77 39.94 0.14
N CYS A 20 13.74 40.18 -0.66
CA CYS A 20 12.39 39.70 -0.39
C CYS A 20 12.20 38.44 -1.22
N THR A 21 12.67 37.30 -0.69
CA THR A 21 12.26 35.97 -1.17
C THR A 21 10.74 35.95 -1.27
N SER A 22 10.21 35.70 -2.47
CA SER A 22 8.76 35.69 -2.68
C SER A 22 8.10 34.62 -1.79
N LYS A 23 6.81 34.78 -1.45
CA LYS A 23 6.08 33.76 -0.68
C LYS A 23 6.15 32.39 -1.35
N GLN A 24 6.10 32.36 -2.69
CA GLN A 24 6.30 31.17 -3.50
C GLN A 24 7.67 30.55 -3.24
N GLU A 25 8.74 31.29 -3.50
CA GLU A 25 10.12 30.81 -3.35
C GLU A 25 10.40 30.31 -1.92
N LYS A 26 9.86 30.99 -0.91
CA LYS A 26 9.95 30.55 0.49
C LYS A 26 9.28 29.19 0.71
N MET A 27 8.07 28.97 0.21
CA MET A 27 7.36 27.69 0.40
C MET A 27 7.99 26.56 -0.41
N GLU A 28 8.44 26.84 -1.63
CA GLU A 28 9.13 25.84 -2.46
C GLU A 28 10.47 25.43 -1.84
N ASN A 29 11.23 26.36 -1.28
CA ASN A 29 12.48 26.05 -0.58
C ASN A 29 12.25 25.23 0.70
N ARG A 30 11.20 25.57 1.49
CA ARG A 30 10.79 24.74 2.63
C ARG A 30 10.43 23.31 2.20
N MET A 31 9.65 23.17 1.14
CA MET A 31 9.23 21.86 0.65
C MET A 31 10.42 21.02 0.16
N LYS A 32 11.36 21.63 -0.58
CA LYS A 32 12.61 20.96 -1.00
C LYS A 32 13.44 20.49 0.20
N ALA A 33 13.60 21.34 1.21
CA ALA A 33 14.31 20.99 2.45
C ALA A 33 13.61 19.85 3.22
N PHE A 34 12.27 19.88 3.27
CA PHE A 34 11.48 18.80 3.86
C PHE A 34 11.71 17.47 3.13
N ILE A 35 11.62 17.47 1.79
CA ILE A 35 11.86 16.27 0.97
C ILE A 35 13.26 15.72 1.23
N SER A 36 14.30 16.54 1.17
CA SER A 36 15.68 16.07 1.43
C SER A 36 15.83 15.45 2.81
N THR A 37 15.24 16.06 3.85
CA THR A 37 15.26 15.53 5.22
C THR A 37 14.48 14.22 5.34
N TYR A 38 13.33 14.14 4.69
CA TYR A 38 12.52 12.93 4.62
C TYR A 38 13.28 11.80 3.93
N GLU A 39 13.88 12.05 2.76
CA GLU A 39 14.60 11.04 1.97
C GLU A 39 15.79 10.44 2.72
N ILE A 40 16.57 11.27 3.43
CA ILE A 40 17.70 10.82 4.27
C ILE A 40 17.24 9.78 5.31
N LYS A 41 16.03 9.93 5.86
CA LYS A 41 15.45 9.00 6.84
C LYS A 41 14.75 7.82 6.16
N ALA A 42 13.88 8.10 5.20
CA ALA A 42 12.94 7.15 4.61
C ALA A 42 13.63 6.12 3.73
N ILE A 43 14.61 6.51 2.90
CA ILE A 43 15.29 5.59 1.97
C ILE A 43 15.93 4.40 2.71
N PRO A 44 16.80 4.60 3.72
CA PRO A 44 17.42 3.47 4.41
C PRO A 44 16.40 2.64 5.21
N LEU A 45 15.42 3.28 5.86
CA LEU A 45 14.40 2.58 6.64
C LEU A 45 13.45 1.76 5.76
N TYR A 46 13.02 2.30 4.64
CA TYR A 46 12.22 1.59 3.65
C TYR A 46 12.98 0.36 3.13
N LYS A 47 14.24 0.55 2.70
CA LYS A 47 15.10 -0.56 2.24
C LYS A 47 15.22 -1.65 3.30
N ALA A 48 15.47 -1.28 4.55
CA ALA A 48 15.58 -2.25 5.65
C ALA A 48 14.26 -3.01 5.86
N SER A 49 13.12 -2.32 5.88
CA SER A 49 11.79 -2.95 6.02
C SER A 49 11.48 -3.92 4.87
N ALA A 50 11.79 -3.52 3.63
CA ALA A 50 11.54 -4.34 2.45
C ALA A 50 12.41 -5.61 2.45
N LEU A 51 13.70 -5.48 2.78
CA LEU A 51 14.60 -6.63 2.87
C LEU A 51 14.23 -7.58 4.01
N ALA A 52 13.85 -7.05 5.18
CA ALA A 52 13.41 -7.88 6.30
C ALA A 52 12.10 -8.64 5.98
N SER A 53 11.15 -7.96 5.32
CA SER A 53 9.92 -8.59 4.84
C SER A 53 10.19 -9.68 3.81
N TRP A 54 11.09 -9.44 2.85
CA TRP A 54 11.54 -10.44 1.89
C TRP A 54 12.12 -11.68 2.57
N SER A 55 13.05 -11.50 3.51
CA SER A 55 13.65 -12.61 4.26
C SER A 55 12.60 -13.40 5.04
N ALA A 56 11.67 -12.72 5.73
CA ALA A 56 10.62 -13.37 6.51
C ALA A 56 9.69 -14.23 5.65
N ASN A 57 9.30 -13.75 4.48
CA ASN A 57 8.40 -14.47 3.58
C ASN A 57 9.08 -15.68 2.89
N ILE A 58 10.40 -15.68 2.76
CA ILE A 58 11.15 -16.82 2.22
C ILE A 58 11.44 -17.86 3.29
N SER A 59 11.89 -17.43 4.48
CA SER A 59 12.33 -18.35 5.53
C SER A 59 11.17 -18.90 6.35
N GLY A 60 10.10 -18.13 6.53
CA GLY A 60 8.97 -18.48 7.39
C GLY A 60 9.28 -18.43 8.89
N THR A 61 10.50 -18.05 9.30
CA THR A 61 10.95 -18.18 10.68
C THR A 61 10.43 -17.08 11.61
N ASN A 62 10.22 -17.42 12.88
CA ASN A 62 9.83 -16.45 13.90
C ASN A 62 10.83 -15.28 14.01
N GLU A 63 12.12 -15.57 13.88
CA GLU A 63 13.17 -14.57 14.00
C GLU A 63 13.10 -13.54 12.87
N ASP A 64 12.93 -13.98 11.63
CA ASP A 64 12.86 -13.06 10.50
C ASP A 64 11.54 -12.28 10.48
N PHE A 65 10.43 -12.88 10.89
CA PHE A 65 9.19 -12.12 11.10
C PHE A 65 9.32 -11.06 12.19
N SER A 66 10.04 -11.36 13.29
CA SER A 66 10.31 -10.37 14.33
C SER A 66 11.17 -9.20 13.83
N LYS A 67 12.19 -9.49 12.99
CA LYS A 67 12.98 -8.45 12.32
C LYS A 67 12.13 -7.61 11.37
N SER A 68 11.23 -8.25 10.61
CA SER A 68 10.30 -7.58 9.69
C SER A 68 9.34 -6.65 10.43
N GLU A 69 8.73 -7.10 11.53
CA GLU A 69 7.84 -6.28 12.36
C GLU A 69 8.56 -5.02 12.87
N LYS A 70 9.76 -5.20 13.45
CA LYS A 70 10.55 -4.10 13.98
C LYS A 70 10.95 -3.10 12.89
N ALA A 71 11.43 -3.59 11.74
CA ALA A 71 11.85 -2.72 10.65
C ALA A 71 10.66 -1.96 10.03
N SER A 72 9.51 -2.61 9.90
CA SER A 72 8.26 -2.00 9.42
C SER A 72 7.78 -0.90 10.37
N PHE A 73 7.86 -1.12 11.67
CA PHE A 73 7.51 -0.11 12.67
C PHE A 73 8.46 1.10 12.64
N GLU A 74 9.77 0.87 12.53
CA GLU A 74 10.74 1.98 12.44
C GLU A 74 10.53 2.83 11.18
N TYR A 75 10.16 2.20 10.05
CA TYR A 75 9.77 2.95 8.86
C TYR A 75 8.45 3.71 9.04
N ALA A 76 7.42 3.06 9.62
CA ALA A 76 6.11 3.67 9.83
C ALA A 76 6.16 4.90 10.78
N LYS A 77 7.09 4.91 11.75
CA LYS A 77 7.30 6.03 12.68
C LYS A 77 7.65 7.36 12.01
N ILE A 78 8.15 7.35 10.77
CA ILE A 78 8.40 8.60 10.04
C ILE A 78 7.10 9.40 9.89
N TYR A 79 6.00 8.72 9.62
CA TYR A 79 4.71 9.33 9.33
C TYR A 79 3.92 9.75 10.58
N THR A 80 4.41 9.40 11.77
CA THR A 80 3.78 9.77 13.05
C THR A 80 4.36 11.07 13.63
N ASP A 81 5.34 11.69 12.95
CA ASP A 81 5.91 12.98 13.35
C ASP A 81 4.90 14.12 13.11
N SER A 82 4.28 14.57 14.21
CA SER A 82 3.29 15.63 14.21
C SER A 82 3.86 17.01 13.86
N LYS A 83 5.16 17.24 14.11
CA LYS A 83 5.83 18.50 13.71
C LYS A 83 6.04 18.51 12.20
N GLY A 84 6.51 17.40 11.64
CA GLY A 84 6.63 17.24 10.19
C GLY A 84 5.28 17.40 9.47
N PHE A 85 4.22 16.81 10.03
CA PHE A 85 2.87 16.99 9.49
C PHE A 85 2.38 18.45 9.56
N ALA A 86 2.63 19.15 10.67
CA ALA A 86 2.27 20.56 10.80
C ALA A 86 2.97 21.43 9.74
N GLU A 87 4.25 21.18 9.47
CA GLU A 87 4.97 21.87 8.39
C GLU A 87 4.36 21.59 7.01
N LEU A 88 4.10 20.32 6.68
CA LEU A 88 3.44 19.96 5.41
C LEU A 88 2.07 20.64 5.27
N LYS A 89 1.31 20.70 6.36
CA LYS A 89 0.01 21.37 6.40
C LYS A 89 0.13 22.86 6.10
N GLU A 90 1.07 23.56 6.74
CA GLU A 90 1.32 24.98 6.46
C GLU A 90 1.72 25.23 5.01
N ILE A 91 2.62 24.41 4.47
CA ILE A 91 3.08 24.50 3.07
C ILE A 91 1.88 24.31 2.14
N LYS A 92 1.05 23.30 2.38
CA LYS A 92 -0.16 23.00 1.58
C LYS A 92 -1.18 24.12 1.62
N GLU A 93 -1.52 24.61 2.82
CA GLU A 93 -2.52 25.68 3.03
C GLU A 93 -2.06 27.03 2.48
N SER A 94 -0.75 27.25 2.33
CA SER A 94 -0.20 28.49 1.76
C SER A 94 -0.65 28.76 0.32
N LYS A 95 -0.94 27.68 -0.44
CA LYS A 95 -1.27 27.66 -1.88
C LYS A 95 -0.30 28.49 -2.74
N ALA A 96 0.95 28.65 -2.29
CA ALA A 96 1.90 29.57 -2.90
C ALA A 96 2.86 28.89 -3.89
N MET A 97 3.04 27.57 -3.81
CA MET A 97 3.91 26.82 -4.73
C MET A 97 3.28 26.74 -6.13
N GLN A 98 4.09 26.91 -7.18
CA GLN A 98 3.62 26.83 -8.56
C GLN A 98 4.24 25.66 -9.33
N ASP A 99 5.40 25.17 -8.91
CA ASP A 99 6.00 23.97 -9.52
C ASP A 99 5.07 22.75 -9.35
N PRO A 100 4.50 22.21 -10.44
CA PRO A 100 3.53 21.13 -10.36
C PRO A 100 4.11 19.82 -9.81
N ILE A 101 5.41 19.56 -10.02
CA ILE A 101 6.06 18.37 -9.47
C ILE A 101 6.20 18.52 -7.96
N LEU A 102 6.63 19.68 -7.49
CA LEU A 102 6.80 19.93 -6.07
C LEU A 102 5.46 19.93 -5.32
N VAL A 103 4.40 20.47 -5.93
CA VAL A 103 3.02 20.36 -5.42
C VAL A 103 2.61 18.90 -5.32
N ARG A 104 2.87 18.07 -6.35
CA ARG A 104 2.52 16.65 -6.30
C ARG A 104 3.30 15.89 -5.21
N GLN A 105 4.58 16.15 -5.05
CA GLN A 105 5.40 15.55 -3.99
C GLN A 105 4.90 15.95 -2.59
N MET A 106 4.53 17.22 -2.42
CA MET A 106 3.89 17.71 -1.20
C MET A 106 2.59 16.98 -0.91
N ASP A 107 1.71 16.81 -1.90
CA ASP A 107 0.42 16.12 -1.70
C ASP A 107 0.62 14.66 -1.26
N LEU A 108 1.57 13.96 -1.88
CA LEU A 108 1.89 12.57 -1.52
C LEU A 108 2.42 12.46 -0.09
N LEU A 109 3.35 13.35 0.30
CA LEU A 109 3.90 13.37 1.65
C LEU A 109 2.85 13.77 2.68
N TYR A 110 2.03 14.80 2.38
CA TYR A 110 0.94 15.22 3.24
C TYR A 110 -0.03 14.06 3.52
N ASN A 111 -0.46 13.34 2.48
CA ASN A 111 -1.36 12.20 2.63
C ASN A 111 -0.73 11.05 3.42
N GLY A 112 0.55 10.74 3.16
CA GLY A 112 1.29 9.73 3.92
C GLY A 112 1.36 10.05 5.41
N TYR A 113 1.68 11.31 5.75
CA TYR A 113 1.73 11.74 7.15
C TYR A 113 0.35 11.82 7.79
N LEU A 114 -0.69 12.24 7.06
CA LEU A 114 -2.07 12.29 7.55
C LEU A 114 -2.52 10.93 8.10
N GLY A 115 -2.23 9.84 7.37
CA GLY A 115 -2.54 8.48 7.81
C GLY A 115 -1.86 8.06 9.12
N GLY A 116 -0.73 8.69 9.47
CA GLY A 116 0.03 8.42 10.68
C GLY A 116 -0.30 9.32 11.88
N GLN A 117 -1.23 10.28 11.76
CA GLN A 117 -1.58 11.22 12.84
C GLN A 117 -2.48 10.61 13.92
N VAL A 118 -2.03 9.50 14.50
CA VAL A 118 -2.67 8.78 15.59
C VAL A 118 -1.64 8.37 16.64
N ASP A 119 -2.12 7.84 17.77
CA ASP A 119 -1.25 7.21 18.77
C ASP A 119 -0.39 6.11 18.11
N THR A 120 0.92 6.21 18.27
CA THR A 120 1.90 5.30 17.66
C THR A 120 1.72 3.85 18.12
N THR A 121 1.12 3.64 19.30
CA THR A 121 0.78 2.30 19.79
C THR A 121 -0.27 1.60 18.92
N LEU A 122 -1.20 2.35 18.31
CA LEU A 122 -2.20 1.79 17.40
C LEU A 122 -1.56 1.30 16.11
N ILE A 123 -0.57 2.05 15.60
CA ILE A 123 0.21 1.68 14.42
C ILE A 123 1.07 0.45 14.72
N ALA A 124 1.74 0.41 15.88
CA ALA A 124 2.51 -0.75 16.31
C ALA A 124 1.64 -2.02 16.41
N GLU A 125 0.45 -1.90 17.01
CA GLU A 125 -0.51 -2.98 17.12
C GLU A 125 -0.99 -3.47 15.74
N GLN A 126 -1.28 -2.56 14.81
CA GLN A 126 -1.65 -2.92 13.43
C GLN A 126 -0.52 -3.71 12.73
N ILE A 127 0.72 -3.23 12.79
CA ILE A 127 1.87 -3.87 12.15
C ILE A 127 2.11 -5.27 12.73
N LYS A 128 1.95 -5.44 14.05
CA LYS A 128 2.04 -6.75 14.69
C LYS A 128 0.96 -7.71 14.19
N MET A 129 -0.29 -7.25 14.12
CA MET A 129 -1.40 -8.05 13.58
C MET A 129 -1.17 -8.47 12.12
N GLU A 130 -0.70 -7.55 11.28
CA GLU A 130 -0.36 -7.80 9.87
C GLU A 130 0.80 -8.81 9.74
N THR A 131 1.82 -8.69 10.60
CA THR A 131 2.97 -9.60 10.64
C THR A 131 2.54 -11.02 11.02
N GLU A 132 1.77 -11.18 12.09
CA GLU A 132 1.29 -12.50 12.54
C GLU A 132 0.36 -13.15 11.51
N LEU A 133 -0.50 -12.38 10.84
CA LEU A 133 -1.30 -12.89 9.71
C LEU A 133 -0.41 -13.35 8.55
N SER A 134 0.57 -12.54 8.15
CA SER A 134 1.50 -12.90 7.07
C SER A 134 2.26 -14.18 7.38
N LYS A 135 2.70 -14.34 8.62
CA LYS A 135 3.35 -15.55 9.12
C LYS A 135 2.46 -16.79 9.07
N LYS A 136 1.18 -16.66 9.42
CA LYS A 136 0.21 -17.76 9.30
C LYS A 136 0.05 -18.22 7.85
N TYR A 137 -0.09 -17.27 6.92
CA TYR A 137 -0.16 -17.59 5.49
C TYR A 137 1.14 -18.22 4.97
N ALA A 138 2.30 -17.64 5.29
CA ALA A 138 3.59 -18.13 4.79
C ALA A 138 3.90 -19.56 5.25
N ASN A 139 3.48 -19.93 6.46
CA ASN A 139 3.76 -21.24 7.06
C ASN A 139 2.64 -22.26 6.88
N PHE A 140 1.47 -21.88 6.38
CA PHE A 140 0.37 -22.81 6.17
C PHE A 140 0.72 -23.84 5.09
N ARG A 141 0.39 -25.10 5.33
CA ARG A 141 0.59 -26.20 4.37
C ARG A 141 -0.67 -27.03 4.28
N VAL A 142 -1.02 -27.39 3.05
CA VAL A 142 -2.13 -28.32 2.78
C VAL A 142 -1.72 -29.72 3.23
N THR A 143 -2.62 -30.44 3.88
CA THR A 143 -2.44 -31.86 4.21
C THR A 143 -3.10 -32.74 3.16
N LEU A 144 -2.32 -33.62 2.53
CA LEU A 144 -2.79 -34.63 1.59
C LEU A 144 -2.32 -36.01 2.08
N ASN A 145 -3.26 -36.93 2.34
CA ASN A 145 -2.97 -38.29 2.82
C ASN A 145 -2.07 -38.32 4.07
N GLY A 146 -2.32 -37.42 5.02
CA GLY A 146 -1.55 -37.31 6.27
C GLY A 146 -0.18 -36.64 6.12
N LYS A 147 0.21 -36.18 4.93
CA LYS A 147 1.47 -35.47 4.68
C LYS A 147 1.21 -34.01 4.33
N GLN A 148 2.03 -33.11 4.85
CA GLN A 148 2.02 -31.70 4.43
C GLN A 148 2.70 -31.57 3.07
N ILE A 149 2.05 -30.86 2.15
CA ILE A 149 2.58 -30.56 0.81
C ILE A 149 2.82 -29.06 0.66
N SER A 150 3.78 -28.70 -0.20
CA SER A 150 4.11 -27.30 -0.50
C SER A 150 3.11 -26.68 -1.47
N ASP A 151 3.05 -25.35 -1.50
CA ASP A 151 2.23 -24.60 -2.46
C ASP A 151 2.53 -24.97 -3.92
N ASN A 152 3.79 -25.19 -4.28
CA ASN A 152 4.15 -25.62 -5.63
C ASN A 152 3.56 -26.99 -5.97
N VAL A 153 3.49 -27.91 -4.99
CA VAL A 153 2.86 -29.22 -5.19
C VAL A 153 1.34 -29.08 -5.28
N VAL A 154 0.73 -28.19 -4.49
CA VAL A 154 -0.70 -27.84 -4.61
C VAL A 154 -1.03 -27.37 -6.02
N GLU A 155 -0.30 -26.39 -6.54
CA GLU A 155 -0.52 -25.86 -7.89
C GLU A 155 -0.27 -26.92 -8.97
N GLU A 156 0.77 -27.76 -8.80
CA GLU A 156 1.05 -28.82 -9.76
C GLU A 156 -0.06 -29.86 -9.83
N ILE A 157 -0.60 -30.28 -8.68
CA ILE A 157 -1.73 -31.23 -8.63
C ILE A 157 -2.97 -30.61 -9.28
N LEU A 158 -3.32 -29.37 -8.92
CA LEU A 158 -4.48 -28.68 -9.48
C LEU A 158 -4.38 -28.52 -10.99
N ARG A 159 -3.18 -28.23 -11.50
CA ARG A 159 -2.92 -28.06 -12.93
C ARG A 159 -2.95 -29.37 -13.70
N SER A 160 -2.28 -30.40 -13.20
CA SER A 160 -1.97 -31.61 -13.99
C SER A 160 -2.98 -32.74 -13.78
N SER A 161 -3.54 -32.90 -12.58
CA SER A 161 -4.40 -34.05 -12.25
C SER A 161 -5.69 -34.06 -13.08
N THR A 162 -6.20 -35.27 -13.31
CA THR A 162 -7.53 -35.52 -13.89
C THR A 162 -8.45 -36.26 -12.93
N ASN A 163 -7.99 -36.52 -11.70
CA ASN A 163 -8.77 -37.18 -10.67
C ASN A 163 -9.53 -36.13 -9.85
N SER A 164 -10.85 -36.05 -10.03
CA SER A 164 -11.69 -35.08 -9.33
C SER A 164 -11.63 -35.18 -7.80
N ALA A 165 -11.46 -36.38 -7.23
CA ALA A 165 -11.38 -36.52 -5.77
C ALA A 165 -10.06 -35.98 -5.22
N GLU A 166 -8.95 -36.17 -5.94
CA GLU A 166 -7.65 -35.61 -5.59
C GLU A 166 -7.67 -34.08 -5.70
N LEU A 167 -8.19 -33.56 -6.81
CA LEU A 167 -8.37 -32.12 -7.02
C LEU A 167 -9.22 -31.48 -5.92
N GLN A 168 -10.35 -32.11 -5.57
CA GLN A 168 -11.22 -31.64 -4.51
C GLN A 168 -10.50 -31.61 -3.16
N THR A 169 -9.76 -32.67 -2.84
CA THR A 169 -9.03 -32.78 -1.56
C THR A 169 -8.00 -31.66 -1.44
N VAL A 170 -7.19 -31.44 -2.49
CA VAL A 170 -6.15 -30.41 -2.49
C VAL A 170 -6.74 -29.00 -2.48
N TRP A 171 -7.75 -28.73 -3.31
CA TRP A 171 -8.39 -27.42 -3.38
C TRP A 171 -9.07 -27.05 -2.06
N THR A 172 -9.82 -27.99 -1.46
CA THR A 172 -10.51 -27.77 -0.17
C THR A 172 -9.49 -27.63 0.95
N GLY A 173 -8.44 -28.45 0.96
CA GLY A 173 -7.34 -28.32 1.90
C GLY A 173 -6.66 -26.95 1.86
N ALA A 174 -6.57 -26.32 0.68
CA ALA A 174 -6.07 -24.95 0.55
C ALA A 174 -7.01 -23.89 1.16
N LYS A 175 -8.29 -24.21 1.39
CA LYS A 175 -9.27 -23.32 2.05
C LYS A 175 -9.23 -23.40 3.58
N GLU A 176 -8.61 -24.43 4.16
CA GLU A 176 -8.51 -24.61 5.61
C GLU A 176 -7.69 -23.51 6.31
N ILE A 177 -6.91 -22.72 5.55
CA ILE A 177 -6.31 -21.48 6.09
C ILE A 177 -7.38 -20.46 6.51
N GLY A 178 -8.56 -20.46 5.87
CA GLY A 178 -9.64 -19.51 6.12
C GLY A 178 -10.07 -19.49 7.59
N PRO A 179 -10.53 -20.61 8.17
CA PRO A 179 -10.83 -20.70 9.60
C PRO A 179 -9.67 -20.32 10.52
N VAL A 180 -8.42 -20.57 10.12
CA VAL A 180 -7.22 -20.26 10.94
C VAL A 180 -6.95 -18.75 11.04
N VAL A 181 -7.36 -17.96 10.04
CA VAL A 181 -7.08 -16.52 9.96
C VAL A 181 -8.32 -15.63 10.09
N ALA A 182 -9.53 -16.19 9.98
CA ALA A 182 -10.78 -15.41 9.95
C ALA A 182 -10.92 -14.41 11.12
N ASP A 183 -10.72 -14.88 12.35
CA ASP A 183 -10.82 -14.05 13.55
C ASP A 183 -9.78 -12.94 13.58
N ASP A 184 -8.57 -13.22 13.11
CA ASP A 184 -7.48 -12.25 13.11
C ASP A 184 -7.65 -11.20 12.01
N ILE A 185 -8.21 -11.57 10.86
CA ILE A 185 -8.63 -10.62 9.84
C ILE A 185 -9.71 -9.69 10.41
N ILE A 186 -10.73 -10.22 11.10
CA ILE A 186 -11.78 -9.39 11.71
C ILE A 186 -11.19 -8.42 12.74
N LYS A 187 -10.26 -8.88 13.59
CA LYS A 187 -9.55 -8.01 14.55
C LYS A 187 -8.75 -6.92 13.83
N LEU A 188 -8.01 -7.27 12.78
CA LEU A 188 -7.24 -6.31 11.99
C LEU A 188 -8.15 -5.27 11.32
N VAL A 189 -9.29 -5.68 10.76
CA VAL A 189 -10.28 -4.76 10.17
C VAL A 189 -10.78 -3.76 11.23
N ARG A 190 -11.10 -4.23 12.44
CA ARG A 190 -11.53 -3.34 13.54
C ARG A 190 -10.43 -2.37 13.95
N GLN A 191 -9.18 -2.82 14.05
CA GLN A 191 -8.04 -1.96 14.40
C GLN A 191 -7.80 -0.88 13.33
N ARG A 192 -7.80 -1.28 12.06
CA ARG A 192 -7.65 -0.38 10.91
C ARG A 192 -8.77 0.66 10.85
N ASN A 193 -10.02 0.25 11.09
CA ASN A 193 -11.16 1.19 11.15
C ASN A 193 -11.07 2.14 12.34
N LYS A 194 -10.60 1.68 13.50
CA LYS A 194 -10.37 2.52 14.68
C LYS A 194 -9.33 3.62 14.38
N ILE A 195 -8.26 3.29 13.67
CA ILE A 195 -7.26 4.27 13.21
C ILE A 195 -7.92 5.27 12.26
N ALA A 196 -8.61 4.81 11.22
CA ALA A 196 -9.25 5.66 10.23
C ALA A 196 -10.25 6.67 10.84
N GLN A 197 -11.07 6.21 11.80
CA GLN A 197 -12.05 7.05 12.49
C GLN A 197 -11.39 8.13 13.35
N LYS A 198 -10.23 7.83 13.96
CA LYS A 198 -9.48 8.82 14.77
C LYS A 198 -8.94 9.99 13.95
N ILE A 199 -8.71 9.80 12.65
CA ILE A 199 -8.25 10.83 11.72
C ILE A 199 -9.34 11.30 10.75
N GLY A 200 -10.61 11.04 11.08
CA GLY A 200 -11.77 11.66 10.43
C GLY A 200 -12.31 10.96 9.19
N PHE A 201 -11.91 9.71 8.93
CA PHE A 201 -12.48 8.89 7.85
C PHE A 201 -13.56 7.94 8.37
N SER A 202 -14.53 7.56 7.54
CA SER A 202 -15.61 6.65 7.97
C SER A 202 -15.09 5.24 8.30
N ASN A 203 -14.13 4.76 7.50
CA ASN A 203 -13.51 3.44 7.62
C ASN A 203 -12.14 3.42 6.90
N PHE A 204 -11.40 2.32 7.09
CA PHE A 204 -10.07 2.14 6.51
C PHE A 204 -10.07 2.07 4.98
N HIS A 205 -11.13 1.54 4.37
CA HIS A 205 -11.23 1.46 2.91
C HIS A 205 -11.30 2.86 2.29
N GLU A 206 -12.19 3.72 2.80
CA GLU A 206 -12.27 5.13 2.38
C GLU A 206 -10.94 5.85 2.60
N MET A 207 -10.34 5.69 3.79
CA MET A 207 -9.06 6.29 4.13
C MET A 207 -7.96 5.87 3.15
N SER A 208 -7.82 4.56 2.90
CA SER A 208 -6.78 4.03 2.01
C SER A 208 -6.89 4.62 0.61
N LEU A 209 -8.09 4.64 0.03
CA LEU A 209 -8.31 5.19 -1.31
C LEU A 209 -8.02 6.69 -1.37
N LYS A 210 -8.59 7.48 -0.44
CA LYS A 210 -8.40 8.94 -0.41
C LYS A 210 -6.95 9.33 -0.20
N LEU A 211 -6.24 8.66 0.71
CA LEU A 211 -4.82 8.94 0.95
C LEU A 211 -3.94 8.52 -0.25
N SER A 212 -4.36 7.53 -1.03
CA SER A 212 -3.76 7.19 -2.33
C SER A 212 -4.19 8.12 -3.48
N GLY A 213 -5.01 9.14 -3.21
CA GLY A 213 -5.45 10.12 -4.20
C GLY A 213 -6.59 9.64 -5.09
N GLN A 214 -7.40 8.69 -4.64
CA GLN A 214 -8.54 8.14 -5.35
C GLN A 214 -9.85 8.54 -4.69
N ASP A 215 -10.89 8.80 -5.48
CA ASP A 215 -12.27 8.94 -4.99
C ASP A 215 -12.94 7.56 -4.96
N PRO A 216 -13.37 7.06 -3.78
CA PRO A 216 -14.07 5.78 -3.68
C PRO A 216 -15.29 5.65 -4.60
N ALA A 217 -16.07 6.72 -4.78
CA ALA A 217 -17.27 6.67 -5.61
C ALA A 217 -16.93 6.54 -7.10
N GLU A 218 -15.86 7.20 -7.54
CA GLU A 218 -15.36 7.08 -8.92
C GLU A 218 -14.80 5.69 -9.18
N VAL A 219 -14.01 5.15 -8.23
CA VAL A 219 -13.47 3.78 -8.32
C VAL A 219 -14.59 2.76 -8.46
N THR A 220 -15.62 2.82 -7.61
CA THR A 220 -16.79 1.92 -7.73
C THR A 220 -17.47 2.04 -9.08
N LYS A 221 -17.73 3.27 -9.55
CA LYS A 221 -18.39 3.49 -10.83
C LYS A 221 -17.60 2.88 -12.01
N ILE A 222 -16.27 3.01 -12.01
CA ILE A 222 -15.42 2.41 -13.04
C ILE A 222 -15.54 0.88 -13.02
N PHE A 223 -15.53 0.26 -11.84
CA PHE A 223 -15.68 -1.20 -11.75
C PHE A 223 -17.06 -1.69 -12.17
N ASP A 224 -18.13 -0.97 -11.83
CA ASP A 224 -19.50 -1.29 -12.27
C ASP A 224 -19.64 -1.20 -13.79
N GLU A 225 -19.04 -0.18 -14.41
CA GLU A 225 -19.01 -0.02 -15.87
C GLU A 225 -18.22 -1.17 -16.53
N LEU A 226 -17.05 -1.52 -16.00
CA LEU A 226 -16.26 -2.65 -16.48
C LEU A 226 -17.01 -3.98 -16.37
N ASP A 227 -17.69 -4.25 -15.26
CA ASP A 227 -18.54 -5.45 -15.11
C ASP A 227 -19.63 -5.46 -16.19
N SER A 228 -20.38 -4.37 -16.34
CA SER A 228 -21.44 -4.25 -17.35
C SER A 228 -20.94 -4.49 -18.78
N LEU A 229 -19.78 -3.94 -19.14
CA LEU A 229 -19.21 -4.05 -20.48
C LEU A 229 -18.64 -5.44 -20.77
N THR A 230 -18.14 -6.15 -19.74
CA THR A 230 -17.43 -7.42 -19.92
C THR A 230 -18.29 -8.65 -19.62
N LYS A 231 -19.40 -8.51 -18.88
CA LYS A 231 -20.24 -9.61 -18.40
C LYS A 231 -20.64 -10.63 -19.47
N ASN A 232 -21.12 -10.17 -20.63
CA ASN A 232 -21.58 -11.08 -21.69
C ASN A 232 -20.42 -11.83 -22.35
N ASN A 233 -19.31 -11.14 -22.63
CA ASN A 233 -18.11 -11.75 -23.21
C ASN A 233 -17.48 -12.75 -22.22
N PHE A 234 -17.45 -12.40 -20.93
CA PHE A 234 -17.02 -13.30 -19.87
C PHE A 234 -17.91 -14.56 -19.80
N ALA A 235 -19.23 -14.40 -19.82
CA ALA A 235 -20.16 -15.53 -19.78
C ALA A 235 -19.98 -16.48 -20.96
N GLN A 236 -19.78 -15.96 -22.18
CA GLN A 236 -19.48 -16.76 -23.36
C GLN A 236 -18.16 -17.54 -23.19
N LEU A 237 -17.07 -16.82 -22.87
CA LEU A 237 -15.76 -17.43 -22.69
C LEU A 237 -15.77 -18.48 -21.57
N LYS A 238 -16.49 -18.21 -20.46
CA LYS A 238 -16.67 -19.16 -19.37
C LYS A 238 -17.38 -20.43 -19.84
N GLY A 239 -18.38 -20.31 -20.71
CA GLY A 239 -19.03 -21.47 -21.34
C GLY A 239 -18.07 -22.32 -22.18
N GLU A 240 -17.19 -21.68 -22.96
CA GLU A 240 -16.15 -22.37 -23.74
C GLU A 240 -15.15 -23.10 -22.83
N ILE A 241 -14.71 -22.45 -21.75
CA ILE A 241 -13.84 -23.02 -20.72
C ILE A 241 -14.52 -24.23 -20.04
N ASP A 242 -15.82 -24.13 -19.75
CA ASP A 242 -16.59 -25.20 -19.13
C ASP A 242 -16.69 -26.43 -20.04
N VAL A 243 -16.98 -26.24 -21.32
CA VAL A 243 -17.00 -27.34 -22.30
C VAL A 243 -15.63 -28.02 -22.38
N TYR A 244 -14.55 -27.25 -22.38
CA TYR A 244 -13.19 -27.79 -22.39
C TYR A 244 -12.90 -28.64 -21.14
N PHE A 245 -13.17 -28.13 -19.95
CA PHE A 245 -12.88 -28.86 -18.70
C PHE A 245 -13.81 -30.05 -18.48
N ALA A 246 -15.10 -29.94 -18.82
CA ALA A 246 -16.03 -31.07 -18.78
C ALA A 246 -15.51 -32.24 -19.63
N LYS A 247 -15.01 -31.96 -20.84
CA LYS A 247 -14.36 -32.95 -21.71
C LYS A 247 -13.09 -33.52 -21.08
N ARG A 248 -12.23 -32.68 -20.49
CA ARG A 248 -10.98 -33.11 -19.84
C ARG A 248 -11.24 -34.10 -18.71
N PHE A 249 -12.21 -33.82 -17.85
CA PHE A 249 -12.52 -34.65 -16.67
C PHE A 249 -13.57 -35.73 -16.94
N LYS A 250 -14.14 -35.78 -18.14
CA LYS A 250 -15.17 -36.75 -18.55
C LYS A 250 -16.43 -36.69 -17.66
N ILE A 251 -16.86 -35.48 -17.35
CA ILE A 251 -18.07 -35.18 -16.55
C ILE A 251 -19.00 -34.25 -17.31
N ALA A 252 -20.25 -34.09 -16.86
CA ALA A 252 -21.13 -33.07 -17.43
C ALA A 252 -20.67 -31.66 -17.01
N VAL A 253 -21.01 -30.65 -17.81
CA VAL A 253 -20.74 -29.24 -17.47
C VAL A 253 -21.37 -28.86 -16.13
N SER A 254 -22.56 -29.38 -15.81
CA SER A 254 -23.25 -29.18 -14.53
C SER A 254 -22.51 -29.78 -13.32
N ASP A 255 -21.60 -30.72 -13.56
CA ASP A 255 -20.83 -31.41 -12.53
C ASP A 255 -19.46 -30.76 -12.29
N LEU A 256 -19.11 -29.72 -13.07
CA LEU A 256 -17.93 -28.91 -12.80
C LEU A 256 -18.03 -28.26 -11.41
N ARG A 257 -16.87 -28.04 -10.82
CA ARG A 257 -16.66 -27.58 -9.45
C ARG A 257 -15.38 -26.75 -9.43
N PRO A 258 -15.17 -25.85 -8.45
CA PRO A 258 -14.05 -24.92 -8.45
C PRO A 258 -12.67 -25.56 -8.64
N TRP A 259 -12.46 -26.77 -8.11
CA TRP A 259 -11.19 -27.50 -8.24
C TRP A 259 -10.87 -28.03 -9.65
N HIS A 260 -11.83 -28.03 -10.57
CA HIS A 260 -11.61 -28.41 -11.96
C HIS A 260 -10.93 -27.31 -12.79
N TYR A 261 -10.88 -26.07 -12.28
CA TYR A 261 -10.37 -24.90 -13.02
C TYR A 261 -8.87 -24.63 -12.81
N GLN A 262 -8.11 -25.65 -12.36
CA GLN A 262 -6.64 -25.62 -12.31
C GLN A 262 -6.01 -24.48 -11.47
N ASN A 263 -6.77 -23.87 -10.57
CA ASN A 263 -6.31 -22.73 -9.76
C ASN A 263 -6.94 -22.78 -8.37
N ARG A 264 -6.13 -22.68 -7.31
CA ARG A 264 -6.60 -22.74 -5.92
C ARG A 264 -7.50 -21.58 -5.51
N TYR A 265 -7.54 -20.49 -6.27
CA TYR A 265 -8.33 -19.29 -6.01
C TYR A 265 -9.56 -19.14 -6.90
N PHE A 266 -9.75 -20.00 -7.90
CA PHE A 266 -10.96 -19.98 -8.71
C PHE A 266 -12.19 -20.21 -7.82
N GLN A 267 -13.20 -19.35 -7.95
CA GLN A 267 -14.46 -19.36 -7.20
C GLN A 267 -15.62 -19.21 -8.16
#